data_AF-A0A4Q2IZF4-F1
#
_entry.id   AF-A0A4Q2IZF4-F1
#
_cell.length_a   1.000
_cell.length_b   1.000
_cell.length_c   1.000
_cell.angle_alpha   90.00
_cell.angle_beta   90.00
_cell.angle_gamma   90.00
#
_symmetry.space_group_name_H-M   'P 1'
#
loop_
_entity.id
_entity.type
_entity.pdbx_description
1 polymer ?
#
loop_
_entity_poly.entity_id
_entity_poly.type
_entity_poly.pdbx_seq_one_letter_code
_entity_poly.pdbx_strand_id
1 'polypeptide(L)'
;MVLLSATSAAGEPPAYPTRTVLLFVAGWCAPCRAELQQLPQITAAARPYRVLVVPVDSGRRVEQMLAGVPAVQRWRPQGEGWTRVQADLLSATAGLPYSVALGADGRPCASSRRGLDPARAADLVSRCEASL
;
A
#
# COMPACT_ATOMS: atom_id res chain seq x y z
N MET A 1 19.75 17.04 44.77
CA MET A 1 19.67 15.63 44.28
C MET A 1 18.59 15.61 43.22
N VAL A 2 19.00 15.63 41.95
CA VAL A 2 18.11 15.70 40.79
C VAL A 2 17.71 14.28 40.40
N LEU A 3 16.42 13.98 40.33
CA LEU A 3 15.90 12.76 39.73
C LEU A 3 15.31 13.15 38.37
N LEU A 4 16.11 12.98 37.30
CA LEU A 4 15.61 13.02 35.93
C LEU A 4 14.89 11.70 35.66
N SER A 5 13.56 11.73 35.61
CA SER A 5 12.76 10.64 35.07
C SER A 5 12.88 10.64 33.55
N ALA A 6 13.52 9.60 33.00
CA ALA A 6 13.50 9.33 31.57
C ALA A 6 12.13 8.76 31.18
N THR A 7 11.30 9.55 30.51
CA THR A 7 10.09 9.06 29.84
C THR A 7 10.53 8.30 28.59
N SER A 8 10.44 6.97 28.64
CA SER A 8 10.52 6.14 27.43
C SER A 8 9.34 6.48 26.53
N ALA A 9 9.61 7.07 25.36
CA ALA A 9 8.64 7.15 24.28
C ALA A 9 8.40 5.73 23.76
N ALA A 10 7.38 5.06 24.30
CA ALA A 10 6.77 3.94 23.58
C ALA A 10 6.20 4.54 22.29
N GLY A 11 6.90 4.31 21.17
CA GLY A 11 6.57 4.91 19.89
C GLY A 11 5.12 4.60 19.50
N GLU A 12 4.42 5.64 19.06
CA GLU A 12 3.08 5.53 18.47
C GLU A 12 3.08 4.39 17.42
N PRO A 13 2.09 3.48 17.42
CA PRO A 13 2.01 2.43 16.42
C PRO A 13 2.09 3.03 15.01
N PRO A 14 2.78 2.36 14.06
CA PRO A 14 2.92 2.89 12.72
C PRO A 14 1.53 3.10 12.11
N ALA A 15 1.32 4.27 11.50
CA ALA A 15 0.02 4.65 10.92
C ALA A 15 -0.42 3.70 9.80
N TYR A 16 0.53 2.97 9.20
CA TYR A 16 0.30 2.04 8.10
C TYR A 16 0.95 0.67 8.34
N PRO A 17 0.48 -0.39 7.64
CA PRO A 17 1.11 -1.71 7.70
C PRO A 17 2.59 -1.65 7.29
N THR A 18 3.45 -2.26 8.09
CA THR A 18 4.89 -2.33 7.80
C THR A 18 5.20 -3.33 6.68
N ARG A 19 6.32 -3.12 5.99
CA ARG A 19 6.83 -3.97 4.89
C ARG A 19 5.72 -4.39 3.92
N THR A 20 5.02 -3.39 3.39
CA THR A 20 3.80 -3.59 2.60
C THR A 20 3.82 -2.74 1.34
N VAL A 21 3.45 -3.32 0.21
CA VAL A 21 3.07 -2.60 -1.00
C VAL A 21 1.55 -2.42 -0.99
N LEU A 22 1.10 -1.18 -0.99
CA LEU A 22 -0.29 -0.81 -1.22
C LEU A 22 -0.51 -0.67 -2.73
N LEU A 23 -1.36 -1.52 -3.28
CA LEU A 23 -1.81 -1.50 -4.67
C LEU A 23 -3.19 -0.82 -4.73
N PHE A 24 -3.22 0.46 -5.12
CA PHE A 24 -4.45 1.24 -5.19
C PHE A 24 -5.21 0.94 -6.47
N VAL A 25 -6.51 0.64 -6.34
CA VAL A 25 -7.35 0.22 -7.47
C VAL A 25 -8.69 0.94 -7.46
N ALA A 26 -9.32 1.02 -8.62
CA ALA A 26 -10.69 1.49 -8.74
C ALA A 26 -11.49 0.70 -9.79
N GLY A 27 -12.81 0.59 -9.63
CA GLY A 27 -13.68 -0.14 -10.55
C GLY A 27 -13.67 0.40 -11.99
N TRP A 28 -13.35 1.69 -12.18
CA TRP A 28 -13.20 2.32 -13.50
C TRP A 28 -11.79 2.16 -14.11
N CYS A 29 -10.80 1.73 -13.33
CA CYS A 29 -9.41 1.64 -13.78
C CYS A 29 -9.16 0.34 -14.56
N ALA A 30 -9.10 0.43 -15.89
CA ALA A 30 -8.82 -0.74 -16.73
C ALA A 30 -7.43 -1.37 -16.48
N PRO A 31 -6.33 -0.61 -16.37
CA PRO A 31 -5.03 -1.17 -16.02
C PRO A 31 -5.05 -1.92 -14.68
N CYS A 32 -5.78 -1.41 -13.68
CA CYS A 32 -5.88 -2.04 -12.36
C CYS A 32 -6.48 -3.45 -12.42
N ARG A 33 -7.44 -3.69 -13.32
CA ARG A 33 -7.96 -5.05 -13.55
C ARG A 33 -6.87 -5.99 -14.05
N ALA A 34 -6.00 -5.53 -14.94
CA ALA A 34 -4.90 -6.34 -15.47
C ALA A 34 -3.87 -6.67 -14.38
N GLU A 35 -3.56 -5.73 -13.49
CA GLU A 35 -2.69 -5.96 -12.33
C GLU A 35 -3.25 -7.07 -11.42
N LEU A 36 -4.55 -7.02 -11.13
CA LEU A 36 -5.18 -8.03 -10.27
C LEU A 36 -5.19 -9.44 -10.87
N GLN A 37 -5.18 -9.59 -12.20
CA GLN A 37 -4.99 -10.90 -12.84
C GLN A 37 -3.57 -11.46 -12.62
N GLN A 38 -2.59 -10.60 -12.33
CA GLN A 38 -1.22 -10.97 -12.04
C GLN A 38 -0.88 -10.88 -10.54
N LEU A 39 -1.89 -10.71 -9.68
CA LEU A 39 -1.67 -10.49 -8.25
C LEU A 39 -0.79 -11.56 -7.58
N PRO A 40 -0.91 -12.87 -7.89
CA PRO A 40 -0.02 -13.89 -7.33
C PRO A 40 1.46 -13.66 -7.69
N GLN A 41 1.76 -13.32 -8.94
CA GLN A 41 3.11 -13.08 -9.44
C GLN A 41 3.68 -11.77 -8.88
N ILE A 42 2.85 -10.72 -8.81
CA ILE A 42 3.20 -9.46 -8.15
C ILE A 42 3.54 -9.70 -6.68
N THR A 43 2.70 -10.46 -5.97
CA THR A 43 2.90 -10.80 -4.56
C THR A 43 4.18 -11.59 -4.34
N ALA A 44 4.50 -12.54 -5.23
CA ALA A 44 5.73 -13.31 -5.16
C ALA A 44 6.97 -12.42 -5.38
N ALA A 45 6.93 -11.53 -6.38
CA ALA A 45 8.04 -10.65 -6.71
C ALA A 45 8.25 -9.51 -5.69
N ALA A 46 7.19 -9.11 -4.98
CA ALA A 46 7.28 -8.11 -3.91
C ALA A 46 7.91 -8.67 -2.61
N ARG A 47 8.14 -9.98 -2.49
CA ARG A 47 8.72 -10.53 -1.25
C ARG A 47 10.08 -9.87 -0.94
N PRO A 48 10.34 -9.53 0.34
CA PRO A 48 9.61 -9.95 1.54
C PRO A 48 8.37 -9.11 1.90
N TYR A 49 7.99 -8.13 1.08
CA TYR A 49 6.82 -7.28 1.36
C TYR A 49 5.53 -8.02 1.09
N ARG A 50 4.51 -7.71 1.89
CA ARG A 50 3.13 -8.10 1.59
C ARG A 50 2.55 -7.17 0.53
N VAL A 51 1.63 -7.67 -0.29
CA VAL A 51 0.85 -6.82 -1.21
C VAL A 51 -0.58 -6.76 -0.70
N LEU A 52 -1.06 -5.54 -0.43
CA LEU A 52 -2.46 -5.26 -0.06
C LEU A 52 -3.12 -4.44 -1.16
N VAL A 53 -4.29 -4.90 -1.61
CA VAL A 53 -5.15 -4.23 -2.57
C VAL A 53 -6.07 -3.27 -1.84
N VAL A 54 -6.05 -2.00 -2.26
CA VAL A 54 -6.75 -0.90 -1.62
C VAL A 54 -7.73 -0.26 -2.61
N PRO A 55 -9.04 -0.55 -2.52
CA PRO A 55 -10.02 0.12 -3.35
C PRO A 55 -10.17 1.58 -2.94
N VAL A 56 -10.11 2.50 -3.91
CA VAL A 56 -10.29 3.95 -3.68
C VAL A 56 -11.69 4.44 -4.05
N ASP A 57 -12.49 3.59 -4.68
CA ASP A 57 -13.91 3.82 -4.96
C ASP A 57 -14.77 2.72 -4.32
N SER A 58 -16.09 2.85 -4.49
CA SER A 58 -17.07 1.90 -3.97
C SER A 58 -18.13 1.59 -5.03
N GLY A 59 -18.89 0.51 -4.81
CA GLY A 59 -20.00 0.10 -5.67
C GLY A 59 -19.70 -1.14 -6.52
N ARG A 60 -20.69 -1.54 -7.32
CA ARG A 60 -20.72 -2.87 -7.96
C ARG A 60 -19.48 -3.19 -8.80
N ARG A 61 -18.91 -2.21 -9.52
CA ARG A 61 -17.76 -2.42 -10.41
C ARG A 61 -16.50 -2.82 -9.64
N VAL A 62 -16.19 -2.11 -8.54
CA VAL A 62 -15.01 -2.42 -7.73
C VAL A 62 -15.20 -3.72 -6.95
N GLU A 63 -16.41 -4.00 -6.45
CA GLU A 63 -16.69 -5.29 -5.77
C GLU A 63 -16.51 -6.49 -6.70
N GLN A 64 -16.97 -6.38 -7.95
CA GLN A 64 -16.75 -7.43 -8.96
C GLN A 64 -15.26 -7.61 -9.27
N MET A 65 -14.51 -6.51 -9.38
CA MET A 65 -13.08 -6.55 -9.60
C MET A 65 -12.32 -7.21 -8.43
N LEU A 66 -12.77 -6.99 -7.19
CA LEU A 66 -12.14 -7.56 -6.00
C LEU A 66 -12.54 -9.02 -5.72
N ALA A 67 -13.54 -9.58 -6.41
CA ALA A 67 -14.04 -10.93 -6.15
C ALA A 67 -12.94 -12.00 -6.19
N GLY A 68 -11.96 -11.85 -7.10
CA GLY A 68 -10.81 -12.76 -7.22
C GLY A 68 -9.63 -12.46 -6.29
N VAL A 69 -9.68 -11.38 -5.52
CA VAL A 69 -8.60 -10.99 -4.59
C VAL A 69 -8.78 -11.74 -3.25
N PRO A 70 -7.77 -12.42 -2.70
CA PRO A 70 -7.90 -13.07 -1.38
C PRO A 70 -8.27 -12.07 -0.29
N ALA A 71 -9.18 -12.43 0.62
CA ALA A 71 -9.66 -11.53 1.67
C ALA A 71 -8.51 -10.96 2.53
N VAL A 72 -7.48 -11.77 2.80
CA VAL A 72 -6.28 -11.36 3.56
C VAL A 72 -5.42 -10.31 2.85
N GLN A 73 -5.58 -10.16 1.53
CA GLN A 73 -4.91 -9.12 0.74
C GLN A 73 -5.80 -7.91 0.50
N ARG A 74 -7.05 -7.88 0.96
CA ARG A 74 -7.92 -6.71 0.83
C ARG A 74 -7.74 -5.83 2.06
N TRP A 75 -7.33 -4.58 1.86
CA TRP A 75 -7.24 -3.62 2.94
C TRP A 75 -8.14 -2.42 2.65
N ARG A 76 -9.11 -2.20 3.53
CA ARG A 76 -10.14 -1.16 3.41
C ARG A 76 -10.12 -0.31 4.69
N PRO A 77 -9.19 0.65 4.80
CA PRO A 77 -9.20 1.59 5.93
C PRO A 77 -10.54 2.35 5.94
N GLN A 78 -11.03 2.70 7.13
CA GLN A 78 -12.30 3.40 7.33
C GLN A 78 -12.08 4.65 8.18
N GLY A 79 -13.03 5.59 8.11
CA GLY A 79 -13.01 6.82 8.90
C GLY A 79 -11.68 7.58 8.75
N GLU A 80 -11.09 7.97 9.89
CA GLU A 80 -9.82 8.70 9.94
C GLU A 80 -8.65 7.98 9.25
N GLY A 81 -8.65 6.63 9.25
CA GLY A 81 -7.63 5.86 8.55
C GLY A 81 -7.69 6.08 7.04
N TRP A 82 -8.90 6.19 6.47
CA TRP A 82 -9.07 6.52 5.07
C TRP A 82 -8.70 7.97 4.76
N THR A 83 -9.11 8.91 5.62
CA THR A 83 -8.74 10.32 5.49
C THR A 83 -7.21 10.49 5.47
N ARG A 84 -6.49 9.77 6.33
CA ARG A 84 -5.01 9.76 6.33
C ARG A 84 -4.43 9.18 5.04
N VAL A 85 -4.93 8.05 4.55
CA VAL A 85 -4.49 7.50 3.26
C VAL A 85 -4.69 8.50 2.11
N GLN A 86 -5.83 9.21 2.10
CA GLN A 86 -6.09 10.22 1.08
C GLN A 86 -5.08 11.38 1.16
N ALA A 87 -4.84 11.90 2.36
CA ALA A 87 -3.95 13.03 2.59
C ALA A 87 -2.47 12.68 2.36
N ASP A 88 -2.00 11.55 2.88
CA ASP A 88 -0.57 11.22 2.92
C ASP A 88 -0.10 10.51 1.65
N LEU A 89 -0.96 9.68 1.05
CA LEU A 89 -0.54 8.76 -0.02
C LEU A 89 -1.16 9.14 -1.36
N LEU A 90 -2.48 9.36 -1.41
CA LEU A 90 -3.17 9.62 -2.69
C LEU A 90 -3.01 11.06 -3.19
N SER A 91 -2.75 12.04 -2.31
CA SER A 91 -2.45 13.42 -2.70
C SER A 91 -1.18 13.53 -3.57
N ALA A 92 -0.28 12.53 -3.49
CA ALA A 92 0.96 12.48 -4.23
C ALA A 92 0.80 11.96 -5.68
N THR A 93 -0.42 11.63 -6.12
CA THR A 93 -0.69 11.15 -7.49
C THR A 93 -1.86 11.90 -8.12
N ALA A 94 -1.79 12.09 -9.44
CA ALA A 94 -2.88 12.66 -10.23
C ALA A 94 -3.90 11.60 -10.69
N GLY A 95 -3.63 10.31 -10.46
CA GLY A 95 -4.52 9.25 -10.92
C GLY A 95 -4.01 7.83 -10.64
N LEU A 96 -4.71 6.88 -11.25
CA LEU A 96 -4.43 5.44 -11.20
C LEU A 96 -3.90 4.94 -12.55
N PRO A 97 -3.16 3.81 -12.59
CA PRO A 97 -2.74 2.98 -11.45
C PRO A 97 -1.67 3.63 -10.57
N TYR A 98 -1.71 3.33 -9.27
CA TYR A 98 -0.76 3.86 -8.29
C TYR A 98 -0.42 2.81 -7.23
N SER A 99 0.84 2.76 -6.82
CA SER A 99 1.29 1.86 -5.76
C SER A 99 2.33 2.53 -4.88
N VAL A 100 2.32 2.19 -3.59
CA VAL A 100 3.24 2.72 -2.58
C VAL A 100 3.84 1.57 -1.80
N ALA A 101 5.16 1.56 -1.63
CA ALA A 101 5.83 0.70 -0.66
C ALA A 101 5.97 1.42 0.68
N LEU A 102 5.75 0.67 1.75
CA LEU A 102 5.83 1.10 3.14
C LEU A 102 6.93 0.31 3.86
N GLY A 103 7.87 1.02 4.47
CA GLY A 103 9.05 0.46 5.12
C GLY A 103 8.76 -0.37 6.38
N ALA A 104 9.83 -0.79 7.06
CA ALA A 104 9.73 -1.51 8.34
C ALA A 104 9.13 -0.66 9.48
N ASP A 105 9.20 0.67 9.35
CA ASP A 105 8.59 1.66 10.23
C ASP A 105 7.16 2.07 9.81
N GLY A 106 6.64 1.47 8.72
CA GLY A 106 5.32 1.78 8.17
C GLY A 106 5.25 3.13 7.45
N ARG A 107 6.38 3.79 7.16
CA ARG A 107 6.41 5.05 6.39
C ARG A 107 6.52 4.78 4.89
N PRO A 108 5.93 5.63 4.03
CA PRO A 108 6.14 5.54 2.58
C PRO A 108 7.60 5.83 2.22
N CYS A 109 8.20 4.91 1.48
CA CYS A 109 9.63 4.94 1.09
C CYS A 109 9.81 4.96 -0.44
N ALA A 110 8.85 4.41 -1.19
CA ALA A 110 8.87 4.43 -2.65
C ALA A 110 7.45 4.38 -3.23
N SER A 111 7.27 4.86 -4.46
CA SER A 111 6.00 4.76 -5.19
C SER A 111 6.18 4.49 -6.68
N SER A 112 5.09 4.01 -7.31
CA SER A 112 4.96 3.83 -8.76
C SER A 112 3.66 4.46 -9.24
N ARG A 113 3.75 5.32 -10.27
CA ARG A 113 2.60 5.90 -11.00
C ARG A 113 2.31 5.19 -12.32
N ARG A 114 2.91 4.01 -12.50
CA ARG A 114 2.69 3.10 -13.63
C ARG A 114 2.02 1.86 -13.10
N GLY A 115 1.43 1.09 -14.01
CA GLY A 115 0.85 -0.20 -13.64
C GLY A 115 1.88 -1.06 -12.90
N LEU A 116 1.46 -1.94 -12.00
CA LEU A 116 2.32 -2.85 -11.27
C LEU A 116 2.31 -4.23 -11.94
N ASP A 117 3.48 -4.70 -12.31
CA ASP A 117 3.73 -6.07 -12.76
C ASP A 117 4.84 -6.68 -11.87
N PRO A 118 5.21 -7.95 -12.03
CA PRO A 118 6.21 -8.58 -11.16
C PRO A 118 7.56 -7.85 -11.15
N ALA A 119 8.05 -7.41 -12.31
CA ALA A 119 9.33 -6.72 -12.40
C ALA A 119 9.30 -5.36 -11.69
N ARG A 120 8.21 -4.60 -11.87
CA ARG A 120 8.04 -3.31 -11.20
C ARG A 120 7.75 -3.45 -9.71
N ALA A 121 7.15 -4.55 -9.28
CA ALA A 121 6.96 -4.84 -7.86
C ALA A 121 8.31 -5.09 -7.16
N ALA A 122 9.18 -5.89 -7.76
CA ALA A 122 10.54 -6.11 -7.26
C ALA A 122 11.36 -4.82 -7.23
N ASP A 123 11.31 -4.02 -8.31
CA ASP A 123 11.95 -2.70 -8.36
C ASP A 123 11.44 -1.76 -7.26
N LEU A 124 10.12 -1.67 -7.08
CA LEU A 124 9.50 -0.81 -6.07
C LEU A 124 9.99 -1.16 -4.66
N VAL A 125 10.07 -2.45 -4.34
CA VAL A 125 10.58 -2.93 -3.05
C VAL A 125 12.07 -2.66 -2.90
N SER A 126 12.87 -2.90 -3.95
CA SER A 126 14.30 -2.60 -3.93
C SER A 126 14.58 -1.11 -3.69
N ARG A 127 13.81 -0.21 -4.33
CA ARG A 127 13.93 1.23 -4.13
C ARG A 127 13.52 1.66 -2.72
N CYS A 128 12.48 1.03 -2.17
CA CYS A 128 12.08 1.27 -0.79
C CYS A 128 13.18 0.90 0.20
N GLU A 129 13.72 -0.32 0.12
CA GLU A 129 14.79 -0.78 1.03
C GLU A 129 16.06 0.05 0.93
N ALA A 130 16.38 0.59 -0.26
CA ALA A 130 17.50 1.50 -0.45
C ALA A 130 17.31 2.89 0.18
N SER A 131 16.09 3.20 0.64
CA SER A 131 15.71 4.50 1.22
C SER A 131 15.47 4.41 2.74
N LEU A 132 15.64 3.23 3.35
CA LEU A 132 15.56 2.99 4.79
C LEU A 132 16.93 3.16 5.46
#